data_AF-A0AAJ2A2P2-F1
#
_entry.id   AF-A0AAJ2A2P2-F1
#
_cell.length_a   1.000
_cell.length_b   1.000
_cell.length_c   1.000
_cell.angle_alpha   90.00
_cell.angle_beta   90.00
_cell.angle_gamma   90.00
#
_symmetry.space_group_name_H-M   'P 1'
#
loop_
_entity.id
_entity.type
_entity.pdbx_description
1 polymer ?
#
loop_
_entity_poly.entity_id
_entity_poly.type
_entity_poly.pdbx_seq_one_letter_code
_entity_poly.pdbx_strand_id
1 'polypeptide(L)' 'MNARTYPTPTQPSVISALLPPEAREILARAANEAKGITGEAARTAHIEAAIARVRFYYPRFFK' A
#
# COMPACT_ATOMS: atom_id res chain seq x y z
N MET A 1 -20.63 8.60 -31.24
CA MET A 1 -21.04 8.99 -29.87
C MET A 1 -19.90 8.63 -28.93
N ASN A 2 -19.22 9.62 -28.35
CA ASN A 2 -17.92 9.46 -27.69
C ASN A 2 -18.08 8.86 -26.29
N ALA A 3 -17.47 7.69 -26.04
CA ALA A 3 -17.38 7.08 -24.72
C ALA A 3 -16.49 7.95 -23.81
N ARG A 4 -17.10 8.65 -22.85
CA ARG A 4 -16.38 9.36 -21.79
C ARG A 4 -15.70 8.33 -20.89
N THR A 5 -14.44 8.05 -21.14
CA THR A 5 -13.57 7.33 -20.20
C THR A 5 -13.27 8.29 -19.05
N TYR A 6 -13.98 8.15 -17.94
CA TYR A 6 -13.58 8.79 -16.69
C TYR A 6 -12.27 8.11 -16.24
N PRO A 7 -11.20 8.86 -15.96
CA PRO A 7 -10.08 8.28 -15.24
C PRO A 7 -10.63 7.86 -13.88
N THR A 8 -10.66 6.56 -13.60
CA THR A 8 -10.97 6.05 -12.27
C THR A 8 -10.08 6.83 -11.30
N PRO A 9 -10.63 7.64 -10.38
CA PRO A 9 -9.79 8.21 -9.36
C PRO A 9 -9.30 7.00 -8.58
N THR A 10 -8.01 6.70 -8.71
CA THR A 10 -7.27 5.88 -7.75
C THR A 10 -7.30 6.66 -6.44
N GLN A 11 -8.47 6.70 -5.80
CA GLN A 11 -8.60 7.18 -4.45
C GLN A 11 -7.63 6.32 -3.66
N PRO A 12 -6.54 6.89 -3.10
CA PRO A 12 -5.73 6.13 -2.17
C PRO A 12 -6.72 5.63 -1.13
N SER A 13 -6.78 4.31 -0.93
CA SER A 13 -7.62 3.67 0.09
C SER A 13 -7.58 4.55 1.33
N VAL A 14 -8.71 4.91 1.93
CA VAL A 14 -8.80 5.95 2.98
C VAL A 14 -7.71 5.82 4.08
N ILE A 15 -7.27 4.59 4.34
CA ILE A 15 -6.12 4.24 5.19
C ILE A 15 -4.80 4.90 4.71
N SER A 16 -4.47 4.83 3.41
CA SER A 16 -3.30 5.49 2.79
C SER A 16 -3.34 7.01 2.83
N ALA A 17 -4.51 7.64 2.98
CA ALA A 17 -4.63 9.09 3.15
C ALA A 17 -4.39 9.52 4.61
N LEU A 18 -4.63 8.62 5.57
CA LEU A 18 -4.42 8.86 7.00
C LEU A 18 -2.99 8.53 7.43
N LEU A 19 -2.29 7.68 6.71
CA LEU A 19 -0.91 7.33 7.04
C LEU A 19 0.05 8.51 6.83
N PRO A 20 0.98 8.73 7.77
CA PRO A 20 2.01 9.74 7.60
C PRO A 20 2.89 9.44 6.37
N PRO A 21 3.52 10.47 5.76
CA PRO A 21 4.33 10.31 4.56
C PRO A 21 5.36 9.19 4.65
N GLU A 22 6.05 9.04 5.79
CA GLU A 22 7.06 7.99 5.97
C GLU A 22 6.46 6.58 5.95
N ALA A 23 5.26 6.40 6.52
CA ALA A 23 4.54 5.14 6.47
C ALA A 23 4.13 4.76 5.03
N ARG A 24 3.74 5.76 4.23
CA ARG A 24 3.40 5.56 2.82
C ARG A 24 4.62 5.17 2.00
N GLU A 25 5.78 5.74 2.28
CA GLU A 25 7.05 5.37 1.64
C GLU A 25 7.45 3.92 1.95
N ILE A 26 7.29 3.48 3.21
CA ILE A 26 7.57 2.08 3.60
C ILE A 26 6.68 1.12 2.81
N LEU A 27 5.37 1.40 2.72
CA LEU A 27 4.43 0.57 1.94
C LEU A 27 4.72 0.62 0.43
N ALA A 28 5.03 1.79 -0.11
CA ALA A 28 5.37 1.95 -1.52
C ALA A 28 6.66 1.20 -1.88
N ARG A 29 7.67 1.23 -1.00
CA ARG A 29 8.91 0.49 -1.15
C ARG A 29 8.65 -1.02 -1.11
N ALA A 30 7.88 -1.49 -0.13
CA ALA A 30 7.49 -2.90 -0.05
C ALA A 30 6.68 -3.35 -1.27
N ALA A 31 5.77 -2.51 -1.78
CA ALA A 31 5.04 -2.78 -3.01
C ALA A 31 5.94 -2.87 -4.24
N ASN A 32 7.01 -2.07 -4.28
CA ASN A 32 8.00 -2.14 -5.34
C ASN A 32 8.88 -3.39 -5.24
N GLU A 33 9.37 -3.71 -4.04
CA GLU A 33 10.16 -4.92 -3.77
C GLU A 33 9.35 -6.20 -4.08
N ALA A 34 8.08 -6.22 -3.70
CA ALA A 34 7.14 -7.29 -4.00
C ALA A 34 6.93 -7.58 -5.50
N LYS A 35 7.29 -6.65 -6.42
CA LYS A 35 7.24 -6.94 -7.86
C LYS A 35 8.35 -7.88 -8.31
N GLY A 36 9.47 -7.93 -7.59
CA GLY A 36 10.60 -8.82 -7.87
C GLY A 36 10.53 -10.17 -7.16
N ILE A 37 9.53 -10.39 -6.30
CA ILE A 37 9.37 -11.65 -5.56
C ILE A 37 8.61 -12.66 -6.40
N THR A 38 9.28 -13.77 -6.73
CA THR A 38 8.64 -14.92 -7.38
C THR A 38 7.89 -15.75 -6.35
N GLY A 39 6.58 -15.93 -6.56
CA GLY A 39 5.70 -16.69 -5.67
C GLY A 39 4.71 -15.79 -4.94
N GLU A 40 3.42 -16.05 -5.15
CA GLU A 40 2.32 -15.25 -4.60
C GLU A 40 2.30 -15.24 -3.07
N ALA A 41 2.59 -16.38 -2.44
CA ALA A 41 2.66 -16.48 -0.98
C ALA A 41 3.81 -15.64 -0.40
N ALA A 42 4.99 -15.67 -1.02
CA ALA A 42 6.15 -14.89 -0.60
C ALA A 42 5.91 -13.38 -0.80
N ARG A 43 5.25 -13.03 -1.91
CA ARG A 43 4.85 -11.66 -2.21
C ARG A 43 3.85 -11.13 -1.17
N THR A 44 2.85 -11.92 -0.83
CA THR A 44 1.83 -11.57 0.16
C THR A 44 2.45 -11.41 1.54
N ALA A 45 3.27 -12.38 1.98
CA ALA A 45 3.97 -12.31 3.26
C ALA A 45 4.87 -11.06 3.38
N HIS A 46 5.52 -10.66 2.29
CA HIS A 46 6.34 -9.46 2.26
C HIS A 46 5.51 -8.17 2.45
N ILE A 47 4.37 -8.06 1.76
CA ILE A 47 3.45 -6.92 1.93
C ILE A 47 2.84 -6.91 3.33
N GLU A 48 2.43 -8.05 3.85
CA GLU A 48 1.90 -8.17 5.22
C GLU A 48 2.92 -7.77 6.28
N ALA A 49 4.19 -8.18 6.12
CA ALA A 49 5.26 -7.77 7.01
C ALA A 49 5.47 -6.24 6.99
N ALA A 50 5.38 -5.61 5.81
CA ALA A 50 5.47 -4.15 5.71
C ALA A 50 4.28 -3.45 6.38
N ILE A 51 3.06 -3.99 6.22
CA ILE A 51 1.87 -3.48 6.91
C ILE A 51 2.01 -3.64 8.43
N ALA A 52 2.47 -4.79 8.92
CA ALA A 52 2.70 -5.04 10.34
C ALA A 52 3.76 -4.07 10.91
N ARG A 53 4.83 -3.80 10.14
CA ARG A 53 5.85 -2.84 10.51
C ARG A 53 5.28 -1.42 10.62
N VAL A 54 4.49 -1.00 9.63
CA VAL A 54 3.83 0.31 9.66
C VAL A 54 2.84 0.41 10.82
N ARG A 55 2.11 -0.67 11.15
CA ARG A 55 1.26 -0.75 12.34
C ARG A 55 2.03 -0.60 13.65
N PHE A 56 3.21 -1.23 13.75
CA PHE A 56 4.06 -1.16 14.93
C PHE A 56 4.61 0.26 15.17
N TYR A 57 5.10 0.93 14.12
CA TYR A 57 5.66 2.28 14.23
C TYR A 57 4.60 3.38 14.30
N TYR A 58 3.43 3.16 13.68
CA TYR A 58 2.36 4.15 13.57
C TYR A 58 1.02 3.62 14.11
N PRO A 59 0.96 3.12 15.36
CA PRO A 59 -0.22 2.44 15.90
C PRO A 59 -1.45 3.37 16.00
N ARG A 60 -1.22 4.69 16.09
CA ARG A 60 -2.27 5.71 16.17
C ARG A 60 -3.13 5.82 14.92
N PHE A 61 -2.68 5.27 13.79
CA PHE A 61 -3.36 5.36 12.49
C PHE A 61 -4.12 4.08 12.10
N PHE A 62 -4.06 3.04 12.92
CA PHE A 62 -4.74 1.75 12.70
C PHE A 62 -5.77 1.43 13.79
N LYS A 63 -6.21 2.46 14.51
CA LYS A 63 -7.14 2.34 15.64
C LYS A 63 -8.59 2.36 15.18
#